data_AF-A0A4Y8R2S9-F1
#
_entry.id   AF-A0A4Y8R2S9-F1
#
_cell.length_a   1.000
_cell.length_b   1.000
_cell.length_c   1.000
_cell.angle_alpha   90.00
_cell.angle_beta   90.00
_cell.angle_gamma   90.00
#
_symmetry.space_group_name_H-M   'P 1'
#
loop_
_entity.id
_entity.type
_entity.pdbx_description
1 polymer ?
#
loop_
_entity_poly.entity_id
_entity_poly.type
_entity_poly.pdbx_seq_one_letter_code
_entity_poly.pdbx_strand_id
1 'polypeptide(L)'
;MDAQAAVGVQFEAVDLADFGVAPGESPVTELVAWCALTLGANAIEPEAVRLVIAGDFTASVNARMGDLGPVFDTRRNGGTVGGKTMALEDGTIDVVLPAAFFSIDMEPLYRARVDQLTKRTVTHESFHVAMMQAGEGEQSYATAPLARQQFLACADFVIGEYRAEAAVPSELRGDEPGWDLADVLETLRRDLTQITTMDYQQHRDVGRLTDAVMSEVLTAWKILAVDIAVNETLEPDDANGLWDTMVGPHGDALTEILHGLPPGSERVNADDLERATARLADEFDDWLHRLGFHLVDYPDGHAQFNIVSWDLFVQS
;
A
#
# COMPACT_ATOMS: atom_id res chain seq x y z
N MET A 1 15.74 26.79 20.85
CA MET A 1 15.69 25.85 19.72
C MET A 1 16.13 24.53 20.31
N ASP A 2 15.17 23.77 20.80
CA ASP A 2 15.43 22.40 21.22
C ASP A 2 15.94 21.63 20.01
N ALA A 3 16.97 20.82 20.20
CA ALA A 3 17.44 19.92 19.16
C ALA A 3 16.30 18.96 18.87
N GLN A 4 15.59 19.18 17.76
CA GLN A 4 14.62 18.22 17.26
C GLN A 4 15.37 16.90 17.13
N ALA A 5 14.91 15.87 17.85
CA ALA A 5 15.47 14.54 17.72
C ALA A 5 15.40 14.14 16.24
N ALA A 6 16.52 13.66 15.69
CA ALA A 6 16.67 13.48 14.25
C ALA A 6 16.35 12.05 13.84
N VAL A 7 15.59 11.89 12.75
CA VAL A 7 15.39 10.62 12.05
C VAL A 7 16.74 10.03 11.66
N GLY A 8 16.94 8.75 11.97
CA GLY A 8 18.16 8.04 11.57
C GLY A 8 18.19 7.82 10.05
N VAL A 9 19.37 7.87 9.43
CA VAL A 9 19.55 7.54 8.00
C VAL A 9 20.48 6.36 7.86
N GLN A 10 20.05 5.33 7.13
CA GLN A 10 20.78 4.10 6.91
C GLN A 10 20.83 3.75 5.41
N PHE A 11 21.97 3.23 4.96
CA PHE A 11 22.18 2.76 3.59
C PHE A 11 22.44 1.25 3.61
N GLU A 12 21.74 0.48 2.77
CA GLU A 12 21.81 -0.98 2.73
C GLU A 12 22.15 -1.48 1.33
N ALA A 13 23.25 -2.23 1.18
CA ALA A 13 23.69 -2.79 -0.10
C ALA A 13 23.83 -1.72 -1.22
N VAL A 14 24.26 -0.51 -0.84
CA VAL A 14 24.44 0.63 -1.75
C VAL A 14 25.92 0.84 -2.07
N ASP A 15 26.25 1.08 -3.34
CA ASP A 15 27.54 1.71 -3.70
C ASP A 15 27.40 3.23 -3.62
N LEU A 16 28.10 3.85 -2.66
CA LEU A 16 28.04 5.30 -2.45
C LEU A 16 28.60 6.10 -3.65
N ALA A 17 29.38 5.46 -4.53
CA ALA A 17 29.80 6.08 -5.78
C ALA A 17 28.61 6.41 -6.70
N ASP A 18 27.56 5.57 -6.70
CA ASP A 18 26.35 5.76 -7.51
C ASP A 18 25.51 6.97 -7.06
N PHE A 19 25.85 7.53 -5.90
CA PHE A 19 25.25 8.71 -5.27
C PHE A 19 26.11 9.97 -5.48
N GLY A 20 27.25 9.84 -6.17
CA GLY A 20 28.21 10.93 -6.37
C GLY A 20 28.97 11.33 -5.11
N VAL A 21 29.01 10.45 -4.10
CA VAL A 21 29.64 10.73 -2.80
C VAL A 21 31.10 10.31 -2.84
N ALA A 22 32.02 11.24 -2.66
CA ALA A 22 33.45 10.91 -2.64
C ALA A 22 33.83 10.15 -1.35
N PRO A 23 34.91 9.35 -1.36
CA PRO A 23 35.37 8.67 -0.15
C PRO A 23 35.63 9.64 1.01
N GLY A 24 34.91 9.45 2.12
CA GLY A 24 35.01 10.31 3.32
C GLY A 24 34.04 11.48 3.36
N GLU A 25 33.22 11.67 2.33
CA GLU A 25 32.09 12.60 2.35
C GLU A 25 30.84 11.97 2.97
N SER A 26 29.92 12.81 3.44
CA SER A 26 28.63 12.34 3.95
C SER A 26 27.75 11.87 2.77
N PRO A 27 27.13 10.68 2.84
CA PRO A 27 26.21 10.21 1.81
C PRO A 27 24.84 10.89 1.86
N VAL A 28 24.63 11.82 2.81
CA VAL A 28 23.38 12.57 2.97
C VAL A 28 23.34 13.71 1.94
N THR A 29 22.80 13.43 0.76
CA THR A 29 22.52 14.46 -0.26
C THR A 29 21.36 15.37 0.17
N GLU A 30 21.13 16.47 -0.56
CA GLU A 30 20.00 17.38 -0.28
C GLU A 30 18.64 16.66 -0.29
N LEU A 31 18.43 15.72 -1.22
CA LEU A 31 17.19 14.94 -1.28
C LEU A 31 17.06 14.00 -0.08
N VAL A 32 18.15 13.33 0.33
CA VAL A 32 18.14 12.45 1.53
C VAL A 32 17.84 13.27 2.79
N ALA A 33 18.47 14.44 2.93
CA ALA A 33 18.21 15.35 4.03
C ALA A 33 16.75 15.82 4.05
N TRP A 34 16.19 16.17 2.88
CA TRP A 34 14.78 16.55 2.75
C TRP A 34 13.85 15.40 3.17
N CYS A 35 14.16 14.17 2.78
CA CYS A 35 13.36 12.99 3.14
C CYS A 35 13.36 12.78 4.66
N ALA A 36 14.54 12.79 5.29
CA ALA A 36 14.66 12.63 6.74
C ALA A 36 13.96 13.76 7.52
N LEU A 37 14.05 15.01 7.04
CA LEU A 37 13.35 16.15 7.64
C LEU A 37 11.83 16.01 7.51
N THR A 38 11.33 15.53 6.37
CA THR A 38 9.89 15.33 6.13
C THR A 38 9.34 14.24 7.07
N LEU A 39 10.05 13.12 7.19
CA LEU A 39 9.70 12.07 8.16
C LEU A 39 9.69 12.62 9.59
N GLY A 40 10.73 13.36 9.99
CA GLY A 40 10.83 13.90 11.35
C GLY A 40 9.83 15.01 11.66
N ALA A 41 9.32 15.71 10.65
CA ALA A 41 8.29 16.73 10.83
C ALA A 41 6.91 16.15 11.12
N ASN A 42 6.61 14.96 10.58
CA ASN A 42 5.30 14.30 10.71
C ASN A 42 5.27 13.22 11.80
N ALA A 43 6.42 12.65 12.16
CA ALA A 43 6.52 11.66 13.23
C ALA A 43 6.22 12.28 14.61
N ILE A 44 5.52 11.51 15.45
CA ILE A 44 5.27 11.82 16.86
C ILE A 44 6.56 11.60 17.68
N GLU A 45 7.29 10.52 17.39
CA GLU A 45 8.58 10.17 18.00
C GLU A 45 9.65 10.02 16.89
N PRO A 46 10.23 11.13 16.40
CA PRO A 46 11.18 11.10 15.27
C PRO A 46 12.42 10.22 15.48
N GLU A 47 12.90 10.10 16.72
CA GLU A 47 14.04 9.26 17.09
C GLU A 47 13.79 7.76 16.94
N ALA A 48 12.52 7.35 16.93
CA ALA A 48 12.11 5.97 16.69
C ALA A 48 12.00 5.65 15.19
N VAL A 49 12.26 6.62 14.31
CA VAL A 49 12.10 6.48 12.86
C VAL A 49 13.46 6.42 12.17
N ARG A 50 13.60 5.53 11.19
CA ARG A 50 14.76 5.44 10.31
C ARG A 50 14.36 5.52 8.85
N LEU A 51 15.03 6.39 8.11
CA LEU A 51 15.04 6.36 6.65
C LEU A 51 16.09 5.35 6.18
N VAL A 52 15.66 4.33 5.44
CA VAL A 52 16.52 3.28 4.90
C VAL A 52 16.57 3.39 3.39
N ILE A 53 17.75 3.58 2.82
CA ILE A 53 17.98 3.63 1.38
C ILE A 53 18.62 2.30 0.95
N ALA A 54 17.85 1.50 0.23
CA ALA A 54 18.19 0.11 -0.09
C ALA A 54 18.58 -0.06 -1.56
N GLY A 55 19.79 -0.57 -1.81
CA GLY A 55 20.25 -0.97 -3.15
C GLY A 55 19.41 -2.11 -3.73
N ASP A 56 19.05 -3.08 -2.87
CA ASP A 56 18.04 -4.10 -3.16
C ASP A 56 16.83 -3.88 -2.25
N PHE A 57 15.87 -3.10 -2.76
CA PHE A 57 14.65 -2.73 -2.04
C PHE A 57 13.84 -3.96 -1.62
N THR A 58 13.66 -4.91 -2.54
CA THR A 58 12.88 -6.13 -2.29
C THR A 58 13.52 -7.00 -1.22
N ALA A 59 14.84 -7.22 -1.30
CA ALA A 59 15.55 -8.00 -0.28
C ALA A 59 15.54 -7.29 1.08
N SER A 60 15.67 -5.96 1.11
CA SER A 60 15.65 -5.15 2.33
C SER A 60 14.29 -5.22 3.05
N VAL A 61 13.18 -5.20 2.31
CA VAL A 61 11.83 -5.39 2.87
C VAL A 61 11.63 -6.83 3.35
N ASN A 62 11.96 -7.83 2.52
CA ASN A 62 11.82 -9.25 2.88
C ASN A 62 12.63 -9.61 4.14
N ALA A 63 13.84 -9.07 4.29
CA ALA A 63 14.67 -9.31 5.47
C ALA A 63 14.01 -8.84 6.78
N ARG A 64 13.18 -7.79 6.71
CA ARG A 64 12.42 -7.26 7.85
C ARG A 64 11.14 -8.03 8.13
N MET A 65 10.50 -8.58 7.09
CA MET A 65 9.30 -9.42 7.25
C MET A 65 9.62 -10.80 7.84
N GLY A 66 10.88 -11.25 7.71
CA GLY A 66 11.34 -12.55 8.21
C GLY A 66 10.83 -13.74 7.39
N ASP A 67 11.22 -14.95 7.80
CA ASP A 67 10.96 -16.19 7.05
C ASP A 67 9.48 -16.60 6.99
N LEU A 68 8.62 -15.98 7.82
CA LEU A 68 7.20 -16.31 7.94
C LEU A 68 6.29 -15.31 7.22
N GLY A 69 6.83 -14.19 6.73
CA GLY A 69 6.07 -13.21 5.95
C GLY A 69 5.84 -13.68 4.51
N PRO A 70 4.78 -13.19 3.83
CA PRO A 70 4.66 -13.38 2.38
C PRO A 70 5.87 -12.75 1.67
N VAL A 71 6.34 -13.38 0.60
CA VAL A 71 7.44 -12.85 -0.21
C VAL A 71 6.99 -11.53 -0.83
N PHE A 72 7.64 -10.45 -0.43
CA PHE A 72 7.44 -9.14 -1.01
C PHE A 72 8.07 -9.08 -2.41
N ASP A 73 7.32 -8.53 -3.35
CA ASP A 73 7.81 -8.01 -4.62
C ASP A 73 7.32 -6.56 -4.83
N THR A 74 7.86 -5.91 -5.87
CA THR A 74 7.53 -4.51 -6.17
C THR A 74 6.37 -4.35 -7.14
N ARG A 75 5.91 -5.42 -7.79
CA ARG A 75 4.90 -5.34 -8.87
C ARG A 75 3.50 -5.24 -8.28
N ARG A 76 2.73 -4.24 -8.70
CA ARG A 76 1.33 -4.01 -8.26
C ARG A 76 0.48 -3.61 -9.44
N ASN A 77 -0.39 -4.49 -9.94
CA ASN A 77 -1.43 -4.20 -10.93
C ASN A 77 -1.08 -3.12 -11.99
N GLY A 78 0.07 -3.25 -12.68
CA GLY A 78 0.52 -2.30 -13.72
C GLY A 78 1.64 -1.33 -13.30
N GLY A 79 2.01 -1.27 -12.02
CA GLY A 79 3.03 -0.35 -11.50
C GLY A 79 3.95 -0.92 -10.42
N THR A 80 4.67 -0.03 -9.74
CA THR A 80 5.79 -0.37 -8.83
C THR A 80 5.64 0.31 -7.47
N VAL A 81 5.88 -0.42 -6.38
CA VAL A 81 5.95 0.16 -5.02
C VAL A 81 7.17 1.08 -4.92
N GLY A 82 6.95 2.35 -4.56
CA GLY A 82 8.00 3.36 -4.44
C GLY A 82 8.65 3.47 -3.06
N GLY A 83 8.00 2.94 -2.01
CA GLY A 83 8.47 2.98 -0.64
C GLY A 83 7.70 2.00 0.24
N LYS A 84 8.22 1.74 1.45
CA LYS A 84 7.52 0.90 2.42
C LYS A 84 7.84 1.34 3.85
N THR A 85 6.81 1.72 4.59
CA THR A 85 6.86 1.88 6.05
C THR A 85 6.68 0.53 6.75
N MET A 86 7.54 0.23 7.74
CA MET A 86 7.56 -1.02 8.47
C MET A 86 7.82 -0.78 9.97
N ALA A 87 6.85 -1.12 10.81
CA ALA A 87 7.08 -1.20 12.26
C ALA A 87 7.90 -2.46 12.60
N LEU A 88 8.86 -2.34 13.51
CA LEU A 88 9.74 -3.42 13.95
C LEU A 88 9.47 -3.82 15.40
N GLU A 89 9.87 -5.05 15.77
CA GLU A 89 9.67 -5.60 17.12
C GLU A 89 10.37 -4.80 18.22
N ASP A 90 11.43 -4.07 17.88
CA ASP A 90 12.18 -3.21 18.82
C ASP A 90 11.52 -1.85 19.07
N GLY A 91 10.35 -1.61 18.48
CA GLY A 91 9.58 -0.38 18.59
C GLY A 91 10.00 0.73 17.63
N THR A 92 10.99 0.48 16.76
CA THR A 92 11.37 1.43 15.70
C THR A 92 10.52 1.24 14.44
N ILE A 93 10.49 2.27 13.61
CA ILE A 93 9.81 2.25 12.30
C ILE A 93 10.83 2.57 11.21
N ASP A 94 10.94 1.67 10.24
CA ASP A 94 11.76 1.85 9.05
C ASP A 94 10.91 2.32 7.88
N VAL A 95 11.30 3.41 7.24
CA VAL A 95 10.81 3.83 5.93
C VAL A 95 11.86 3.47 4.90
N VAL A 96 11.59 2.41 4.13
CA VAL A 96 12.53 1.87 3.14
C VAL A 96 12.22 2.44 1.77
N LEU A 97 13.24 2.97 1.09
CA LEU A 97 13.17 3.49 -0.27
C LEU A 97 14.24 2.83 -1.16
N PRO A 98 13.95 2.67 -2.47
CA PRO A 98 14.95 2.17 -3.41
C PRO A 98 16.06 3.19 -3.64
N ALA A 99 17.32 2.75 -3.59
CA ALA A 99 18.51 3.56 -3.87
C ALA A 99 18.46 4.21 -5.26
N ALA A 100 17.79 3.57 -6.22
CA ALA A 100 17.58 4.09 -7.57
C ALA A 100 16.95 5.50 -7.58
N PHE A 101 16.16 5.88 -6.57
CA PHE A 101 15.58 7.22 -6.46
C PHE A 101 16.62 8.33 -6.24
N PHE A 102 17.82 7.97 -5.82
CA PHE A 102 18.85 8.92 -5.42
C PHE A 102 20.05 8.94 -6.37
N SER A 103 20.05 8.09 -7.41
CA SER A 103 21.16 7.97 -8.36
C SER A 103 21.43 9.29 -9.11
N ILE A 104 22.70 9.60 -9.31
CA ILE A 104 23.15 10.80 -10.02
C ILE A 104 23.18 10.64 -11.55
N ASP A 105 23.15 9.41 -12.05
CA ASP A 105 23.31 9.09 -13.48
C ASP A 105 21.98 9.18 -14.25
N MET A 106 21.18 10.20 -13.94
CA MET A 106 19.88 10.45 -14.56
C MET A 106 19.89 11.69 -15.44
N GLU A 107 19.26 11.59 -16.60
CA GLU A 107 18.97 12.76 -17.46
C GLU A 107 18.18 13.82 -16.66
N PRO A 108 18.47 15.13 -16.79
CA PRO A 108 17.92 16.16 -15.89
C PRO A 108 16.39 16.21 -15.79
N LEU A 109 15.68 15.99 -16.91
CA LEU A 109 14.22 15.95 -16.91
C LEU A 109 13.67 14.71 -16.19
N TYR A 110 14.34 13.57 -16.35
CA TYR A 110 13.98 12.35 -15.64
C TYR A 110 14.30 12.47 -14.15
N ARG A 111 15.44 13.09 -13.81
CA ARG A 111 15.82 13.40 -12.44
C ARG A 111 14.79 14.25 -11.71
N ALA A 112 14.27 15.30 -12.35
CA ALA A 112 13.24 16.15 -11.74
C ALA A 112 11.95 15.38 -11.42
N ARG A 113 11.54 14.44 -12.29
CA ARG A 113 10.38 13.57 -12.05
C ARG A 113 10.63 12.60 -10.90
N VAL A 114 11.79 11.94 -10.89
CA VAL A 114 12.17 11.03 -9.79
C VAL A 114 12.28 11.77 -8.46
N ASP A 115 12.83 12.98 -8.43
CA ASP A 115 12.86 13.81 -7.22
C ASP A 115 11.45 14.14 -6.72
N GLN A 116 10.52 14.48 -7.63
CA GLN A 116 9.13 14.74 -7.28
C GLN A 116 8.41 13.50 -6.77
N LEU A 117 8.56 12.36 -7.45
CA LEU A 117 8.04 11.07 -7.02
C LEU A 117 8.60 10.69 -5.64
N THR A 118 9.89 10.85 -5.42
CA THR A 118 10.55 10.56 -4.14
C THR A 118 9.96 11.42 -3.02
N LYS A 119 9.76 12.72 -3.28
CA LYS A 119 9.16 13.64 -2.31
C LYS A 119 7.71 13.26 -1.98
N ARG A 120 6.90 12.92 -2.99
CA ARG A 120 5.54 12.43 -2.81
C ARG A 120 5.52 11.16 -1.97
N THR A 121 6.30 10.16 -2.37
CA THR A 121 6.42 8.87 -1.67
C THR A 121 6.82 9.07 -0.22
N VAL A 122 7.88 9.84 0.07
CA VAL A 122 8.30 10.04 1.48
C VAL A 122 7.28 10.81 2.29
N THR A 123 6.56 11.75 1.68
CA THR A 123 5.47 12.44 2.36
C THR A 123 4.33 11.47 2.69
N HIS A 124 3.94 10.63 1.73
CA HIS A 124 2.95 9.56 1.93
C HIS A 124 3.37 8.61 3.07
N GLU A 125 4.58 8.05 3.00
CA GLU A 125 5.12 7.16 4.03
C GLU A 125 5.22 7.85 5.40
N SER A 126 5.52 9.16 5.44
CA SER A 126 5.56 9.91 6.71
C SER A 126 4.21 9.95 7.43
N PHE A 127 3.10 9.89 6.68
CA PHE A 127 1.77 9.80 7.29
C PHE A 127 1.44 8.39 7.76
N HIS A 128 1.96 7.34 7.11
CA HIS A 128 1.92 6.00 7.69
C HIS A 128 2.66 5.93 9.02
N VAL A 129 3.87 6.49 9.09
CA VAL A 129 4.63 6.60 10.36
C VAL A 129 3.80 7.30 11.43
N ALA A 130 3.23 8.48 11.11
CA ALA A 130 2.43 9.25 12.05
C ALA A 130 1.19 8.47 12.53
N MET A 131 0.49 7.75 11.64
CA MET A 131 -0.66 6.92 11.99
C MET A 131 -0.26 5.72 12.87
N MET A 132 0.82 5.01 12.54
CA MET A 132 1.34 3.89 13.34
C MET A 132 1.70 4.33 14.76
N GLN A 133 2.43 5.44 14.91
CA GLN A 133 2.84 5.95 16.24
C GLN A 133 1.65 6.42 17.09
N ALA A 134 0.52 6.73 16.48
CA ALA A 134 -0.71 7.07 17.20
C ALA A 134 -1.63 5.86 17.44
N GLY A 135 -1.30 4.67 16.95
CA GLY A 135 -2.16 3.49 17.01
C GLY A 135 -3.37 3.55 16.07
N GLU A 136 -3.27 4.29 14.96
CA GLU A 136 -4.33 4.46 13.95
C GLU A 136 -4.17 3.54 12.73
N GLY A 137 -3.40 2.45 12.86
CA GLY A 137 -3.23 1.44 11.81
C GLY A 137 -2.62 0.16 12.36
N GLU A 138 -2.65 -0.90 11.55
CA GLU A 138 -2.18 -2.26 11.87
C GLU A 138 -2.82 -2.81 13.16
N GLN A 139 -4.13 -2.60 13.33
CA GLN A 139 -4.83 -3.08 14.50
C GLN A 139 -4.88 -4.62 14.55
N SER A 140 -4.86 -5.17 15.77
CA SER A 140 -4.99 -6.62 15.96
C SER A 140 -6.45 -7.05 15.89
N TYR A 141 -6.80 -7.80 14.85
CA TYR A 141 -8.11 -8.40 14.66
C TYR A 141 -8.18 -9.88 15.09
N ALA A 142 -7.23 -10.34 15.91
CA ALA A 142 -7.07 -11.76 16.26
C ALA A 142 -8.24 -12.39 17.04
N THR A 143 -9.18 -11.57 17.52
CA THR A 143 -10.40 -12.03 18.21
C THR A 143 -11.59 -12.21 17.27
N ALA A 144 -11.49 -11.73 16.03
CA ALA A 144 -12.50 -11.92 15.01
C ALA A 144 -12.42 -13.35 14.42
N PRO A 145 -13.54 -13.87 13.88
CA PRO A 145 -13.52 -15.04 13.00
C PRO A 145 -12.53 -14.85 11.82
N LEU A 146 -11.98 -15.94 11.28
CA LEU A 146 -10.83 -15.90 10.38
C LEU A 146 -11.13 -15.17 9.06
N ALA A 147 -12.27 -15.42 8.42
CA ALA A 147 -12.66 -14.70 7.21
C ALA A 147 -12.85 -13.21 7.51
N ARG A 148 -13.58 -12.92 8.60
CA ARG A 148 -13.79 -11.54 9.05
C ARG A 148 -12.47 -10.82 9.35
N GLN A 149 -11.52 -11.50 9.97
CA GLN A 149 -10.20 -10.98 10.28
C GLN A 149 -9.48 -10.51 9.01
N GLN A 150 -9.56 -11.28 7.91
CA GLN A 150 -8.94 -10.90 6.64
C GLN A 150 -9.55 -9.64 6.05
N PHE A 151 -10.89 -9.51 6.06
CA PHE A 151 -11.55 -8.31 5.55
C PHE A 151 -11.31 -7.07 6.41
N LEU A 152 -11.27 -7.22 7.74
CA LEU A 152 -10.90 -6.13 8.65
C LEU A 152 -9.46 -5.65 8.39
N ALA A 153 -8.53 -6.59 8.21
CA ALA A 153 -7.15 -6.24 7.85
C ALA A 153 -7.06 -5.54 6.48
N CYS A 154 -7.80 -6.02 5.47
CA CYS A 154 -7.87 -5.35 4.17
C CYS A 154 -8.42 -3.93 4.28
N ALA A 155 -9.53 -3.75 5.02
CA ALA A 155 -10.12 -2.43 5.27
C ALA A 155 -9.14 -1.48 5.95
N ASP A 156 -8.43 -1.94 6.97
CA ASP A 156 -7.41 -1.16 7.68
C ASP A 156 -6.28 -0.69 6.75
N PHE A 157 -5.76 -1.60 5.90
CA PHE A 157 -4.75 -1.23 4.90
C PHE A 157 -5.28 -0.21 3.90
N VAL A 158 -6.49 -0.41 3.36
CA VAL A 158 -7.06 0.50 2.35
C VAL A 158 -7.34 1.89 2.94
N ILE A 159 -7.88 1.95 4.16
CA ILE A 159 -8.06 3.20 4.90
C ILE A 159 -6.71 3.89 5.12
N GLY A 160 -5.67 3.14 5.50
CA GLY A 160 -4.32 3.66 5.69
C GLY A 160 -3.79 4.36 4.45
N GLU A 161 -3.90 3.74 3.27
CA GLU A 161 -3.40 4.33 2.02
C GLU A 161 -4.19 5.57 1.60
N TYR A 162 -5.53 5.50 1.71
CA TYR A 162 -6.39 6.66 1.45
C TYR A 162 -5.96 7.85 2.30
N ARG A 163 -5.86 7.64 3.62
CA ARG A 163 -5.53 8.71 4.57
C ARG A 163 -4.12 9.26 4.33
N ALA A 164 -3.14 8.38 4.08
CA ALA A 164 -1.78 8.78 3.78
C ALA A 164 -1.72 9.65 2.51
N GLU A 165 -2.39 9.24 1.44
CA GLU A 165 -2.39 9.98 0.18
C GLU A 165 -3.21 11.29 0.25
N ALA A 166 -4.35 11.27 0.95
CA ALA A 166 -5.20 12.45 1.13
C ALA A 166 -4.46 13.58 1.86
N ALA A 167 -3.48 13.23 2.70
CA ALA A 167 -2.63 14.18 3.42
C ALA A 167 -1.45 14.72 2.59
N VAL A 168 -1.13 14.10 1.45
CA VAL A 168 -0.06 14.58 0.55
C VAL A 168 -0.46 15.92 -0.07
N PRO A 169 0.34 17.00 0.08
CA PRO A 169 0.07 18.30 -0.53
C PRO A 169 -0.03 18.22 -2.06
N SER A 170 -0.96 19.00 -2.64
CA SER A 170 -1.22 19.01 -4.08
C SER A 170 0.03 19.33 -4.93
N GLU A 171 0.97 20.12 -4.41
CA GLU A 171 2.20 20.50 -5.11
C GLU A 171 3.15 19.31 -5.32
N LEU A 172 3.02 18.26 -4.49
CA LEU A 172 3.83 17.04 -4.59
C LEU A 172 3.18 15.97 -5.47
N ARG A 173 1.88 16.06 -5.75
CA ARG A 173 1.15 15.07 -6.56
C ARG A 173 1.59 15.08 -8.02
N GLY A 174 2.00 16.24 -8.53
CA GLY A 174 2.56 16.42 -9.88
C GLY A 174 1.53 16.30 -11.02
N ASP A 175 2.02 16.47 -12.24
CA ASP A 175 1.24 16.31 -13.48
C ASP A 175 1.29 14.87 -14.03
N GLU A 176 1.92 13.93 -13.31
CA GLU A 176 1.95 12.54 -13.74
C GLU A 176 0.53 11.97 -13.67
N PRO A 177 0.05 11.32 -14.76
CA PRO A 177 -1.23 10.65 -14.70
C PRO A 177 -1.18 9.66 -13.54
N GLY A 178 -2.26 9.63 -12.76
CA GLY A 178 -2.45 8.60 -11.74
C GLY A 178 -2.43 7.20 -12.35
N TRP A 179 -2.88 6.23 -11.57
CA TRP A 179 -3.04 4.87 -12.08
C TRP A 179 -4.04 4.87 -13.24
N ASP A 180 -3.70 4.18 -14.33
CA ASP A 180 -4.66 3.89 -15.41
C ASP A 180 -5.62 2.81 -14.87
N LEU A 181 -6.81 3.22 -14.44
CA LEU A 181 -7.75 2.32 -13.78
C LEU A 181 -8.23 1.22 -14.74
N ALA A 182 -8.36 1.48 -16.04
CA ALA A 182 -8.67 0.43 -17.00
C ALA A 182 -7.57 -0.65 -17.06
N ASP A 183 -6.28 -0.26 -17.07
CA ASP A 183 -5.16 -1.22 -17.03
C ASP A 183 -5.10 -1.98 -15.70
N VAL A 184 -5.38 -1.32 -14.57
CA VAL A 184 -5.46 -1.95 -13.25
C VAL A 184 -6.52 -3.04 -13.24
N LEU A 185 -7.73 -2.76 -13.75
CA LEU A 185 -8.82 -3.72 -13.79
C LEU A 185 -8.56 -4.86 -14.80
N GLU A 186 -7.97 -4.55 -15.96
CA GLU A 186 -7.58 -5.57 -16.93
C GLU A 186 -6.52 -6.52 -16.35
N THR A 187 -5.52 -5.95 -15.66
CA THR A 187 -4.50 -6.71 -14.97
C THR A 187 -5.10 -7.56 -13.84
N LEU A 188 -5.96 -7.00 -12.99
CA LEU A 188 -6.63 -7.75 -11.93
C LEU A 188 -7.42 -8.94 -12.51
N ARG A 189 -8.22 -8.73 -13.56
CA ARG A 189 -8.96 -9.83 -14.21
C ARG A 189 -8.00 -10.91 -14.73
N ARG A 190 -6.93 -10.49 -15.43
CA ARG A 190 -5.93 -11.42 -15.98
C ARG A 190 -5.29 -12.26 -14.86
N ASP A 191 -4.88 -11.61 -13.78
CA ASP A 191 -4.12 -12.25 -12.71
C ASP A 191 -5.04 -13.18 -11.88
N LEU A 192 -6.28 -12.76 -11.59
CA LEU A 192 -7.30 -13.65 -11.00
C LEU A 192 -7.61 -14.86 -11.90
N THR A 193 -7.68 -14.67 -13.22
CA THR A 193 -7.86 -15.78 -14.17
C THR A 193 -6.69 -16.76 -14.11
N GLN A 194 -5.46 -16.25 -14.13
CA GLN A 194 -4.23 -17.07 -14.05
C GLN A 194 -4.19 -17.87 -12.74
N ILE A 195 -4.41 -17.20 -11.60
CA ILE A 195 -4.40 -17.80 -10.27
C ILE A 195 -5.40 -18.95 -10.18
N THR A 196 -6.64 -18.73 -10.63
CA THR A 196 -7.75 -19.69 -10.47
C THR A 196 -7.71 -20.83 -11.46
N THR A 197 -7.36 -20.57 -12.73
CA THR A 197 -7.46 -21.56 -13.81
C THR A 197 -6.18 -22.34 -14.05
N MET A 198 -5.01 -21.74 -13.77
CA MET A 198 -3.71 -22.34 -14.05
C MET A 198 -2.95 -22.67 -12.78
N ASP A 199 -2.68 -21.69 -11.93
CA ASP A 199 -1.74 -21.87 -10.81
C ASP A 199 -2.32 -22.81 -9.76
N TYR A 200 -3.60 -22.61 -9.40
CA TYR A 200 -4.30 -23.51 -8.49
C TYR A 200 -4.32 -24.96 -8.97
N GLN A 201 -4.41 -25.21 -10.29
CA GLN A 201 -4.38 -26.58 -10.81
C GLN A 201 -3.02 -27.28 -10.63
N GLN A 202 -1.93 -26.51 -10.51
CA GLN A 202 -0.58 -27.04 -10.32
C GLN A 202 -0.35 -27.48 -8.87
N HIS A 203 -0.80 -26.71 -7.88
CA HIS A 203 -0.53 -27.00 -6.46
C HIS A 203 -1.72 -27.58 -5.69
N ARG A 204 -2.97 -27.27 -6.08
CA ARG A 204 -4.22 -27.70 -5.43
C ARG A 204 -4.29 -27.39 -3.93
N ASP A 205 -3.69 -26.27 -3.56
CA ASP A 205 -3.64 -25.75 -2.19
C ASP A 205 -4.60 -24.56 -2.09
N VAL A 206 -5.65 -24.74 -1.29
CA VAL A 206 -6.71 -23.73 -1.10
C VAL A 206 -6.20 -22.54 -0.29
N GLY A 207 -5.27 -22.74 0.64
CA GLY A 207 -4.69 -21.64 1.41
C GLY A 207 -3.92 -20.70 0.49
N ARG A 208 -3.02 -21.25 -0.34
CA ARG A 208 -2.30 -20.48 -1.36
C ARG A 208 -3.22 -19.77 -2.36
N LEU A 209 -4.30 -20.42 -2.79
CA LEU A 209 -5.30 -19.80 -3.66
C LEU A 209 -5.96 -18.60 -2.97
N THR A 210 -6.37 -18.77 -1.71
CA THR A 210 -7.01 -17.71 -0.91
C THR A 210 -6.07 -16.52 -0.76
N ASP A 211 -4.83 -16.76 -0.33
CA ASP A 211 -3.83 -15.71 -0.12
C ASP A 211 -3.54 -14.95 -1.42
N ALA A 212 -3.40 -15.66 -2.55
CA ALA A 212 -3.15 -15.04 -3.85
C ALA A 212 -4.33 -14.17 -4.31
N VAL A 213 -5.57 -14.67 -4.23
CA VAL A 213 -6.75 -13.89 -4.61
C VAL A 213 -6.90 -12.65 -3.71
N MET A 214 -6.78 -12.82 -2.39
CA MET A 214 -6.90 -11.72 -1.43
C MET A 214 -5.81 -10.66 -1.64
N SER A 215 -4.59 -11.07 -1.97
CA SER A 215 -3.49 -10.14 -2.28
C SER A 215 -3.76 -9.30 -3.53
N GLU A 216 -4.28 -9.90 -4.59
CA GLU A 216 -4.58 -9.19 -5.85
C GLU A 216 -5.74 -8.19 -5.69
N VAL A 217 -6.83 -8.61 -5.04
CA VAL A 217 -7.97 -7.70 -4.80
C VAL A 217 -7.60 -6.58 -3.84
N LEU A 218 -6.84 -6.86 -2.77
CA LEU A 218 -6.37 -5.84 -1.84
C LEU A 218 -5.50 -4.81 -2.59
N THR A 219 -4.62 -5.26 -3.47
CA THR A 219 -3.79 -4.35 -4.27
C THR A 219 -4.65 -3.41 -5.12
N ALA A 220 -5.69 -3.94 -5.77
CA ALA A 220 -6.60 -3.11 -6.56
C ALA A 220 -7.41 -2.13 -5.68
N TRP A 221 -7.94 -2.57 -4.54
CA TRP A 221 -8.68 -1.69 -3.63
C TRP A 221 -7.81 -0.56 -3.06
N LYS A 222 -6.53 -0.83 -2.76
CA LYS A 222 -5.57 0.20 -2.35
C LYS A 222 -5.36 1.24 -3.46
N ILE A 223 -5.23 0.81 -4.71
CA ILE A 223 -5.08 1.71 -5.87
C ILE A 223 -6.33 2.59 -6.04
N LEU A 224 -7.53 2.01 -5.95
CA LEU A 224 -8.78 2.77 -6.00
C LEU A 224 -8.89 3.80 -4.87
N ALA A 225 -8.46 3.43 -3.66
CA ALA A 225 -8.44 4.34 -2.51
C ALA A 225 -7.45 5.51 -2.68
N VAL A 226 -6.28 5.25 -3.25
CA VAL A 226 -5.32 6.30 -3.64
C VAL A 226 -5.92 7.20 -4.72
N ASP A 227 -6.63 6.64 -5.70
CA ASP A 227 -7.29 7.42 -6.74
C ASP A 227 -8.37 8.35 -6.17
N ILE A 228 -9.21 7.84 -5.25
CA ILE A 228 -10.19 8.65 -4.51
C ILE A 228 -9.51 9.79 -3.73
N ALA A 229 -8.38 9.53 -3.07
CA ALA A 229 -7.65 10.56 -2.32
C ALA A 229 -7.11 11.69 -3.22
N VAL A 230 -6.81 11.39 -4.49
CA VAL A 230 -6.27 12.34 -5.46
C VAL A 230 -7.37 13.08 -6.22
N ASN A 231 -8.38 12.35 -6.69
CA ASN A 231 -9.40 12.83 -7.60
C ASN A 231 -10.75 13.14 -6.93
N GLU A 232 -10.89 12.86 -5.63
CA GLU A 232 -12.13 12.95 -4.84
C GLU A 232 -13.23 11.96 -5.27
N THR A 233 -13.23 11.48 -6.51
CA THR A 233 -14.21 10.51 -7.00
C THR A 233 -13.57 9.45 -7.86
N LEU A 234 -14.15 8.27 -7.87
CA LEU A 234 -13.89 7.26 -8.88
C LEU A 234 -14.67 7.60 -10.15
N GLU A 235 -13.97 8.09 -11.17
CA GLU A 235 -14.58 8.32 -12.47
C GLU A 235 -14.64 6.99 -13.26
N PRO A 236 -15.80 6.64 -13.84
CA PRO A 236 -15.92 5.44 -14.64
C PRO A 236 -14.94 5.42 -15.81
N ASP A 237 -14.04 4.43 -15.79
CA ASP A 237 -13.14 4.14 -16.90
C ASP A 237 -13.53 2.80 -17.54
N ASP A 238 -14.55 2.84 -18.39
CA ASP A 238 -15.16 1.65 -18.98
C ASP A 238 -14.65 1.33 -20.40
N ALA A 239 -13.37 1.58 -20.67
CA ALA A 239 -12.77 1.25 -21.97
C ALA A 239 -13.02 -0.23 -22.38
N ASN A 240 -13.14 -1.11 -21.39
CA ASN A 240 -13.20 -2.57 -21.56
C ASN A 240 -14.47 -3.26 -20.99
N GLY A 241 -15.47 -2.51 -20.52
CA GLY A 241 -16.68 -3.11 -19.89
C GLY A 241 -16.46 -3.65 -18.47
N LEU A 242 -15.24 -3.53 -17.94
CA LEU A 242 -14.86 -4.11 -16.64
C LEU A 242 -15.33 -3.25 -15.47
N TRP A 243 -15.53 -1.95 -15.67
CA TRP A 243 -15.88 -1.05 -14.60
C TRP A 243 -17.21 -1.45 -13.95
N ASP A 244 -18.24 -1.64 -14.77
CA ASP A 244 -19.59 -1.99 -14.32
C ASP A 244 -19.66 -3.31 -13.56
N THR A 245 -18.72 -4.21 -13.83
CA THR A 245 -18.65 -5.53 -13.18
C THR A 245 -17.78 -5.49 -11.92
N MET A 246 -16.62 -4.82 -12.00
CA MET A 246 -15.56 -4.94 -11.00
C MET A 246 -15.51 -3.77 -10.02
N VAL A 247 -16.10 -2.61 -10.32
CA VAL A 247 -16.04 -1.42 -9.45
C VAL A 247 -17.41 -0.80 -9.24
N GLY A 248 -18.19 -0.60 -10.30
CA GLY A 248 -19.47 0.11 -10.29
C GLY A 248 -20.42 -0.24 -9.14
N PRO A 249 -20.62 -1.52 -8.77
CA PRO A 249 -21.54 -1.88 -7.70
C PRO A 249 -21.10 -1.44 -6.30
N HIS A 250 -19.82 -1.15 -6.10
CA HIS A 250 -19.19 -0.90 -4.78
C HIS A 250 -18.45 0.44 -4.69
N GLY A 251 -18.15 1.09 -5.84
CA GLY A 251 -17.33 2.29 -5.92
C GLY A 251 -17.89 3.49 -5.12
N ASP A 252 -19.21 3.69 -5.16
CA ASP A 252 -19.87 4.76 -4.41
C ASP A 252 -19.74 4.55 -2.90
N ALA A 253 -19.95 3.32 -2.43
CA ALA A 253 -19.84 2.96 -1.01
C ALA A 253 -18.40 3.10 -0.51
N LEU A 254 -17.43 2.63 -1.29
CA LEU A 254 -16.00 2.82 -1.02
C LEU A 254 -15.67 4.32 -0.86
N THR A 255 -16.09 5.14 -1.82
CA THR A 255 -15.85 6.59 -1.82
C THR A 255 -16.50 7.26 -0.60
N GLU A 256 -17.76 6.94 -0.30
CA GLU A 256 -18.49 7.47 0.85
C GLU A 256 -17.79 7.14 2.17
N ILE A 257 -17.39 5.88 2.38
CA ILE A 257 -16.76 5.44 3.62
C ILE A 257 -15.41 6.15 3.81
N LEU A 258 -14.59 6.22 2.75
CA LEU A 258 -13.27 6.86 2.82
C LEU A 258 -13.38 8.37 3.07
N HIS A 259 -14.29 9.08 2.40
CA HIS A 259 -14.56 10.50 2.66
C HIS A 259 -15.07 10.81 4.07
N GLY A 260 -15.60 9.82 4.78
CA GLY A 260 -15.96 9.95 6.17
C GLY A 260 -14.77 10.08 7.12
N LEU A 261 -13.54 9.82 6.64
CA LEU A 261 -12.33 9.83 7.44
C LEU A 261 -11.45 11.04 7.10
N PRO A 262 -10.82 11.67 8.12
CA PRO A 262 -9.90 12.77 7.87
C PRO A 262 -8.58 12.27 7.26
N PRO A 263 -7.83 13.14 6.56
CA PRO A 263 -6.50 12.81 6.05
C PRO A 263 -5.56 12.37 7.17
N GLY A 264 -4.49 11.64 6.83
CA GLY A 264 -3.52 11.11 7.79
C GLY A 264 -2.76 12.18 8.58
N SER A 265 -2.77 13.44 8.13
CA SER A 265 -2.26 14.59 8.88
C SER A 265 -3.13 14.97 10.09
N GLU A 266 -4.36 14.48 10.15
CA GLU A 266 -5.32 14.73 11.22
C GLU A 266 -5.61 13.42 11.97
N ARG A 267 -5.71 13.51 13.30
CA ARG A 267 -5.98 12.35 14.15
C ARG A 267 -7.45 11.97 14.09
N VAL A 268 -7.72 10.68 14.08
CA VAL A 268 -9.08 10.13 14.04
C VAL A 268 -9.45 9.52 15.39
N ASN A 269 -10.72 9.62 15.77
CA ASN A 269 -11.21 8.92 16.95
C ASN A 269 -11.21 7.40 16.69
N ALA A 270 -10.77 6.61 17.67
CA ALA A 270 -10.70 5.15 17.54
C ALA A 270 -12.05 4.50 17.21
N ASP A 271 -13.16 4.98 17.79
CA ASP A 271 -14.50 4.45 17.53
C ASP A 271 -14.97 4.79 16.10
N ASP A 272 -14.57 5.95 15.57
CA ASP A 272 -14.88 6.33 14.18
C ASP A 272 -14.09 5.47 13.19
N LEU A 273 -12.80 5.24 13.48
CA LEU A 273 -11.94 4.37 12.68
C LEU A 273 -12.45 2.92 12.70
N GLU A 274 -12.77 2.37 13.88
CA GLU A 274 -13.32 1.01 14.02
C GLU A 274 -14.63 0.86 13.23
N ARG A 275 -15.53 1.84 13.31
CA ARG A 275 -16.78 1.83 12.54
C ARG A 275 -16.53 1.86 11.04
N ALA A 276 -15.61 2.70 10.57
CA ALA A 276 -15.28 2.78 9.14
C ALA A 276 -14.65 1.48 8.65
N THR A 277 -13.70 0.92 9.41
CA THR A 277 -13.07 -0.37 9.11
C THR A 277 -14.11 -1.49 9.04
N ALA A 278 -15.03 -1.57 10.00
CA ALA A 278 -16.06 -2.59 9.99
C ALA A 278 -17.01 -2.47 8.79
N ARG A 279 -17.43 -1.25 8.44
CA ARG A 279 -18.26 -1.00 7.25
C ARG A 279 -17.54 -1.37 5.96
N LEU A 280 -16.28 -0.97 5.82
CA LEU A 280 -15.50 -1.27 4.62
C LEU A 280 -15.17 -2.76 4.50
N ALA A 281 -14.97 -3.46 5.62
CA ALA A 281 -14.79 -4.90 5.63
C ALA A 281 -16.07 -5.66 5.20
N ASP A 282 -17.26 -5.16 5.57
CA ASP A 282 -18.53 -5.71 5.05
C ASP A 282 -18.65 -5.49 3.54
N GLU A 283 -18.24 -4.31 3.06
CA GLU A 283 -18.23 -3.97 1.63
C GLU A 283 -17.28 -4.88 0.84
N PHE A 284 -16.07 -5.13 1.36
CA PHE A 284 -15.10 -6.01 0.71
C PHE A 284 -15.52 -7.48 0.66
N ASP A 285 -16.28 -7.95 1.63
CA ASP A 285 -16.86 -9.31 1.59
C ASP A 285 -17.89 -9.42 0.45
N ASP A 286 -18.85 -8.48 0.37
CA ASP A 286 -19.83 -8.47 -0.74
C ASP A 286 -19.13 -8.28 -2.10
N TRP A 287 -18.12 -7.42 -2.17
CA TRP A 287 -17.34 -7.17 -3.38
C TRP A 287 -16.60 -8.42 -3.84
N LEU A 288 -15.90 -9.10 -2.93
CA LEU A 288 -15.23 -10.37 -3.24
C LEU A 288 -16.24 -11.42 -3.75
N HIS A 289 -17.43 -11.50 -3.14
CA HIS A 289 -18.53 -12.36 -3.58
C HIS A 289 -18.93 -12.09 -5.02
N ARG A 290 -19.09 -10.81 -5.40
CA ARG A 290 -19.44 -10.43 -6.77
C ARG A 290 -18.36 -10.76 -7.79
N LEU A 291 -17.09 -10.68 -7.39
CA LEU A 291 -15.96 -11.11 -8.23
C LEU A 291 -15.91 -12.65 -8.41
N GLY A 292 -16.80 -13.39 -7.74
CA GLY A 292 -16.96 -14.83 -7.88
C GLY A 292 -16.28 -15.65 -6.79
N PHE A 293 -15.87 -15.03 -5.68
CA PHE A 293 -15.14 -15.69 -4.59
C PHE A 293 -15.86 -15.52 -3.25
N HIS A 294 -15.88 -16.55 -2.41
CA HIS A 294 -16.57 -16.47 -1.12
C HIS A 294 -15.71 -17.10 -0.03
N LEU A 295 -15.35 -16.29 0.97
CA LEU A 295 -14.61 -16.72 2.15
C LEU A 295 -15.55 -16.73 3.36
N VAL A 296 -15.85 -17.92 3.89
CA VAL A 296 -16.88 -18.10 4.92
C VAL A 296 -16.31 -18.71 6.18
N ASP A 297 -16.62 -18.13 7.33
CA ASP A 297 -16.36 -18.72 8.64
C ASP A 297 -17.40 -19.78 9.02
N TYR A 298 -16.93 -20.90 9.57
CA TYR A 298 -17.76 -21.97 10.11
C TYR A 298 -17.80 -21.96 11.65
N PRO A 299 -18.88 -22.47 12.27
CA PRO A 299 -19.04 -22.43 13.73
C PRO A 299 -17.96 -23.15 14.55
N ASP A 300 -17.22 -24.07 13.94
CA ASP A 300 -16.10 -24.80 14.54
C ASP A 300 -14.75 -24.08 14.38
N GLY A 301 -14.76 -22.84 13.86
CA GLY A 301 -13.62 -21.92 13.87
C GLY A 301 -12.68 -22.02 12.67
N HIS A 302 -13.02 -22.79 11.63
CA HIS A 302 -12.31 -22.75 10.35
C HIS A 302 -13.00 -21.83 9.34
N ALA A 303 -12.25 -21.35 8.35
CA ALA A 303 -12.81 -20.67 7.18
C ALA A 303 -12.69 -21.55 5.93
N GLN A 304 -13.62 -21.41 5.00
CA GLN A 304 -13.60 -22.05 3.68
C GLN A 304 -13.61 -20.99 2.59
N PHE A 305 -12.71 -21.14 1.62
CA PHE A 305 -12.68 -20.34 0.41
C PHE A 305 -13.28 -21.11 -0.77
N ASN A 306 -14.23 -20.48 -1.48
CA ASN A 306 -14.95 -21.08 -2.60
C ASN A 306 -14.93 -20.15 -3.82
N ILE A 307 -14.80 -20.74 -5.01
CA ILE A 307 -15.11 -20.05 -6.26
C ILE A 307 -16.59 -20.32 -6.55
N VAL A 308 -17.41 -19.28 -6.47
CA VAL A 308 -18.88 -19.33 -6.58
C VAL A 308 -19.40 -18.88 -7.95
N SER A 309 -18.60 -18.13 -8.71
CA SER A 309 -18.88 -17.78 -10.11
C SER A 309 -17.61 -17.79 -10.95
N TRP A 310 -17.77 -18.04 -12.25
CA TRP A 310 -16.70 -17.93 -13.25
C TRP A 310 -16.98 -16.83 -14.28
N ASP A 311 -18.03 -16.03 -14.09
CA ASP A 311 -18.51 -15.06 -15.08
C ASP A 311 -17.44 -14.03 -15.44
N LEU A 312 -16.58 -13.66 -14.49
CA LEU A 312 -15.46 -12.74 -14.71
C LEU A 312 -14.35 -13.31 -15.62
N PHE A 313 -14.29 -14.64 -15.76
CA PHE A 313 -13.17 -15.36 -16.39
C PHE A 313 -13.52 -15.99 -17.75
N VAL A 314 -14.81 -16.12 -18.06
CA VAL A 314 -15.30 -16.67 -19.32
C VAL A 314 -15.58 -15.51 -20.27
N GLN A 315 -14.67 -15.27 -21.23
CA GLN A 315 -14.92 -14.31 -22.31
C GLN A 315 -16.17 -14.74 -23.10
N SER A 316 -17.17 -13.87 -23.18
CA SER A 316 -18.21 -13.90 -24.21
C SER A 316 -17.72 -13.20 -25.48
#